data_AF-A0ABD2X2P0-F1
#
_entry.id   AF-A0ABD2X2P0-F1
#
_cell.length_a   1.000
_cell.length_b   1.000
_cell.length_c   1.000
_cell.angle_alpha   90.00
_cell.angle_beta   90.00
_cell.angle_gamma   90.00
#
_symmetry.space_group_name_H-M   'P 1'
#
loop_
_entity.id
_entity.type
_entity.pdbx_description
1 polymer ?
#
loop_
_entity_poly.entity_id
_entity_poly.type
_entity_poly.pdbx_seq_one_letter_code
_entity_poly.pdbx_strand_id
1 'polypeptide(L)'
;MSENNDEIPSTQKSLHSSHDPGWNDPPSWAYTPAVKTTGPEAQPKRLLNKRVAYPLSSKPGESNLSSTPINESSLVNLPPPPNSIKLTSAPHKPMLMPTALQSNSSVSDVDCDNKEILPTVMGNLRSVLAKLESTKKEEIEKRLERMETMWNADGLNETVHKNLIELSSDLEKGDFEAADKLHISLMMNHTSMCSSWIPGIRQLIAEVKNAQT
;
A
#
# COMPACT_ATOMS: atom_id res chain seq x y z
N MET A 1 59.37 6.66 -17.73
CA MET A 1 58.25 7.06 -16.86
C MET A 1 57.19 7.69 -17.76
N SER A 2 56.13 6.94 -18.04
CA SER A 2 54.97 7.45 -18.78
C SER A 2 53.75 6.87 -18.09
N GLU A 3 53.02 7.73 -17.38
CA GLU A 3 51.77 7.40 -16.69
C GLU A 3 50.64 7.29 -17.73
N ASN A 4 49.95 6.15 -17.71
CA ASN A 4 48.70 5.95 -18.44
C ASN A 4 47.57 6.61 -17.65
N ASN A 5 46.88 7.56 -18.27
CA ASN A 5 45.58 8.04 -17.80
C ASN A 5 44.52 7.07 -18.31
N ASP A 6 43.97 6.25 -17.42
CA ASP A 6 42.77 5.44 -17.69
C ASP A 6 41.55 6.37 -17.77
N GLU A 7 41.14 6.68 -18.99
CA GLU A 7 39.91 7.41 -19.32
C GLU A 7 38.71 6.46 -19.13
N ILE A 8 38.00 6.59 -18.02
CA ILE A 8 36.72 5.89 -17.81
C ILE A 8 35.67 6.57 -18.71
N PRO A 9 35.05 5.86 -19.68
CA PRO A 9 34.01 6.46 -20.50
C PRO A 9 32.74 6.62 -19.67
N SER A 10 32.54 7.81 -19.10
CA SER A 10 31.25 8.23 -18.56
C SER A 10 30.28 8.43 -19.71
N THR A 11 29.26 7.58 -19.80
CA THR A 11 28.22 7.62 -20.84
C THR A 11 27.21 8.77 -20.66
N GLN A 12 27.42 9.64 -19.67
CA GLN A 12 26.51 10.71 -19.34
C GLN A 12 26.78 11.93 -20.24
N LYS A 13 25.81 12.28 -21.08
CA LYS A 13 25.82 13.53 -21.84
C LYS A 13 25.91 14.69 -20.84
N SER A 14 27.00 15.44 -20.89
CA SER A 14 27.12 16.72 -20.18
C SER A 14 25.96 17.62 -20.60
N LEU A 15 25.14 18.05 -19.64
CA LEU A 15 24.05 18.99 -19.91
C LEU A 15 24.64 20.39 -20.09
N HIS A 16 24.06 21.17 -21.00
CA HIS A 16 24.43 22.58 -21.18
C HIS A 16 24.29 23.35 -19.86
N SER A 17 25.12 24.37 -19.65
CA SER A 17 25.15 25.19 -18.41
C SER A 17 23.85 25.93 -18.09
N SER A 18 22.86 25.89 -18.98
CA SER A 18 21.52 26.44 -18.84
C SER A 18 20.44 25.37 -18.58
N HIS A 19 20.80 24.26 -17.94
CA HIS A 19 19.85 23.19 -17.56
C HIS A 19 18.92 23.67 -16.44
N ASP A 20 17.64 23.79 -16.74
CA ASP A 20 16.57 24.01 -15.77
C ASP A 20 16.26 22.69 -15.06
N PRO A 21 16.43 22.57 -13.74
CA PRO A 21 16.16 21.34 -13.01
C PRO A 21 14.70 20.93 -13.22
N GLY A 22 14.50 19.80 -13.90
CA GLY A 22 13.17 19.25 -14.10
C GLY A 22 12.57 18.82 -12.75
N TRP A 23 11.25 18.63 -12.72
CA TRP A 23 10.55 18.13 -11.52
C TRP A 23 11.09 16.77 -11.00
N ASN A 24 11.81 16.04 -11.85
CA ASN A 24 12.41 14.74 -11.53
C ASN A 24 13.93 14.79 -11.26
N ASP A 25 14.54 15.98 -11.26
CA ASP A 25 15.93 16.14 -10.85
C ASP A 25 15.99 16.22 -9.31
N PRO A 26 16.79 15.37 -8.64
CA PRO A 26 16.92 15.43 -7.19
C PRO A 26 17.55 16.78 -6.78
N PRO A 27 17.25 17.28 -5.57
CA PRO A 27 17.75 18.57 -5.13
C PRO A 27 19.29 18.57 -5.05
N SER A 28 19.91 19.76 -5.20
CA SER A 28 21.37 19.92 -5.32
C SER A 28 22.20 19.26 -4.20
N TRP A 29 21.68 19.20 -2.97
CA TRP A 29 22.32 18.54 -1.84
C TRP A 29 22.39 17.01 -1.96
N ALA A 30 21.61 16.39 -2.84
CA ALA A 30 21.71 14.96 -3.14
C ALA A 30 22.96 14.61 -3.97
N TYR A 31 23.48 15.57 -4.75
CA TYR A 31 24.67 15.40 -5.58
C TYR A 31 25.97 15.73 -4.84
N THR A 32 25.91 16.42 -3.71
CA THR A 32 27.11 16.66 -2.91
C THR A 32 27.50 15.34 -2.24
N PRO A 33 28.64 14.73 -2.59
CA PRO A 33 29.08 13.54 -1.88
C PRO A 33 29.23 13.94 -0.41
N ALA A 34 28.64 13.15 0.49
CA ALA A 34 28.70 13.37 1.91
C ALA A 34 30.18 13.49 2.33
N VAL A 35 30.66 14.72 2.48
CA VAL A 35 31.96 14.99 3.08
C VAL A 35 31.83 14.43 4.49
N LYS A 36 32.66 13.42 4.77
CA LYS A 36 32.85 12.87 6.11
C LYS A 36 33.53 13.97 6.93
N THR A 37 32.77 14.97 7.36
CA THR A 37 33.27 15.99 8.28
C THR A 37 33.45 15.31 9.62
N THR A 38 34.68 14.87 9.89
CA THR A 38 35.17 14.60 11.23
C THR A 38 35.26 15.93 11.97
N GLY A 39 34.14 16.39 12.54
CA GLY A 39 34.07 17.63 13.31
C GLY A 39 32.73 17.73 14.04
N PRO A 40 32.69 18.26 15.27
CA PRO A 40 31.49 18.31 16.10
C PRO A 40 30.62 19.50 15.68
N GLU A 41 30.10 19.49 14.46
CA GLU A 41 29.05 20.43 14.06
C GLU A 41 27.97 19.66 13.31
N ALA A 42 26.99 19.26 14.10
CA ALA A 42 25.91 18.39 13.70
C ALA A 42 25.05 19.04 12.61
N GLN A 43 24.78 18.25 11.58
CA GLN A 43 23.64 18.38 10.67
C GLN A 43 22.43 18.97 11.42
N PRO A 44 21.81 20.08 10.98
CA PRO A 44 20.66 20.63 11.65
C PRO A 44 19.49 19.64 11.51
N LYS A 45 19.27 18.84 12.56
CA LYS A 45 18.08 17.99 12.67
C LYS A 45 16.87 18.93 12.62
N ARG A 46 16.12 18.87 11.53
CA ARG A 46 14.89 19.64 11.33
C ARG A 46 13.87 19.16 12.37
N LEU A 47 13.85 19.82 13.53
CA LEU A 47 12.93 19.50 14.61
C LEU A 47 11.53 19.98 14.20
N LEU A 48 10.71 19.06 13.69
CA LEU A 48 9.36 19.30 13.16
C LEU A 48 8.31 19.54 14.26
N ASN A 49 8.63 20.34 15.27
CA ASN A 49 7.76 20.63 16.40
C ASN A 49 7.57 22.13 16.63
N LYS A 50 7.32 22.92 15.57
CA LYS A 50 6.88 24.31 15.73
C LYS A 50 5.45 24.46 15.24
N ARG A 51 4.49 24.24 16.15
CA ARG A 51 3.14 24.77 15.99
C ARG A 51 3.22 26.29 16.07
N VAL A 52 2.66 26.98 15.08
CA VAL A 52 2.55 28.44 15.09
C VAL A 52 1.50 28.81 16.14
N ALA A 53 1.88 29.58 17.16
CA ALA A 53 0.92 30.15 18.10
C ALA A 53 0.22 31.35 17.44
N TYR A 54 -1.09 31.45 17.64
CA TYR A 54 -1.87 32.61 17.21
C TYR A 54 -1.50 33.84 18.05
N PRO A 55 -1.35 35.04 17.46
CA PRO A 55 -1.12 36.26 18.23
C PRO A 55 -2.40 36.61 19.00
N LEU A 56 -2.40 36.39 20.32
CA LEU A 56 -3.38 36.98 21.22
C LEU A 56 -3.09 38.48 21.31
N SER A 57 -3.74 39.27 20.46
CA SER A 57 -3.80 40.72 20.64
C SER A 57 -4.71 40.99 21.86
N SER A 58 -4.08 41.13 23.03
CA SER A 58 -4.74 41.54 24.26
C SER A 58 -5.03 43.04 24.22
N LYS A 59 -6.32 43.41 24.19
CA LYS A 59 -6.79 44.74 24.58
C LYS A 59 -7.19 44.68 26.06
N PRO A 60 -6.76 45.62 26.92
CA PRO A 60 -7.10 45.59 28.33
C PRO A 60 -8.50 46.17 28.55
N GLY A 61 -9.32 45.45 29.31
CA GLY A 61 -10.67 45.86 29.72
C GLY A 61 -11.11 45.09 30.96
N GLU A 62 -10.69 45.61 32.10
CA GLU A 62 -11.36 45.66 33.42
C GLU A 62 -12.37 44.56 33.86
N SER A 63 -11.97 43.86 34.93
CA SER A 63 -12.72 43.42 36.13
C SER A 63 -14.19 42.92 36.04
N ASN A 64 -14.41 41.62 36.32
CA ASN A 64 -14.95 41.10 37.60
C ASN A 64 -15.49 39.64 37.51
N LEU A 65 -15.09 38.85 38.52
CA LEU A 65 -15.82 37.82 39.27
C LEU A 65 -16.74 36.76 38.60
N SER A 66 -16.30 35.51 38.79
CA SER A 66 -17.08 34.33 39.23
C SER A 66 -17.96 33.52 38.27
N SER A 67 -17.95 32.21 38.56
CA SER A 67 -18.87 31.12 38.16
C SER A 67 -18.87 30.63 36.71
N THR A 68 -18.37 29.39 36.53
CA THR A 68 -18.92 28.36 35.63
C THR A 68 -20.45 28.25 35.83
N PRO A 69 -21.29 27.95 34.82
CA PRO A 69 -21.17 26.72 34.02
C PRO A 69 -21.69 26.81 32.55
N ILE A 70 -21.66 25.66 31.87
CA ILE A 70 -22.41 25.29 30.64
C ILE A 70 -21.85 25.85 29.32
N ASN A 71 -21.11 24.98 28.61
CA ASN A 71 -20.64 25.22 27.25
C ASN A 71 -21.74 24.81 26.26
N GLU A 72 -22.67 25.73 25.97
CA GLU A 72 -23.49 25.66 24.76
C GLU A 72 -22.58 25.95 23.56
N SER A 73 -22.38 24.94 22.71
CA SER A 73 -21.59 25.09 21.50
C SER A 73 -22.38 25.86 20.45
N SER A 74 -22.23 27.18 20.45
CA SER A 74 -22.75 28.09 19.44
C SER A 74 -22.25 27.71 18.06
N LEU A 75 -23.15 27.19 17.23
CA LEU A 75 -23.08 27.24 15.78
C LEU A 75 -23.05 28.71 15.34
N VAL A 76 -21.90 29.23 14.91
CA VAL A 76 -21.76 30.22 13.80
C VAL A 76 -20.34 30.82 13.78
N ASN A 77 -19.46 30.29 12.94
CA ASN A 77 -18.63 31.07 12.00
C ASN A 77 -17.77 30.11 11.15
N LEU A 78 -18.42 29.44 10.19
CA LEU A 78 -17.69 28.80 9.10
C LEU A 78 -17.40 29.87 8.04
N PRO A 79 -16.16 29.98 7.53
CA PRO A 79 -15.89 30.84 6.39
C PRO A 79 -16.76 30.39 5.20
N PRO A 80 -17.25 31.33 4.37
CA PRO A 80 -18.05 30.98 3.21
C PRO A 80 -17.25 30.05 2.29
N PRO A 81 -17.87 28.99 1.74
CA PRO A 81 -17.21 28.15 0.76
C PRO A 81 -16.78 29.01 -0.43
N PRO A 82 -15.57 28.80 -0.99
CA PRO A 82 -15.14 29.53 -2.18
C PRO A 82 -16.16 29.30 -3.30
N ASN A 83 -16.61 30.40 -3.91
CA ASN A 83 -17.58 30.40 -5.00
C ASN A 83 -17.22 29.32 -6.03
N SER A 84 -18.19 28.47 -6.32
CA SER A 84 -18.13 27.41 -7.31
C SER A 84 -17.67 27.99 -8.64
N ILE A 85 -16.42 27.73 -9.00
CA ILE A 85 -15.93 28.00 -10.35
C ILE A 85 -16.77 27.08 -11.25
N LYS A 86 -17.70 27.65 -12.02
CA LYS A 86 -18.37 26.91 -13.09
C LYS A 86 -17.31 26.58 -14.14
N LEU A 87 -16.69 25.42 -14.01
CA LEU A 87 -15.86 24.82 -15.05
C LEU A 87 -16.77 24.60 -16.26
N THR A 88 -16.66 25.46 -17.26
CA THR A 88 -17.28 25.22 -18.57
C THR A 88 -16.46 24.11 -19.22
N SER A 89 -16.90 22.86 -19.05
CA SER A 89 -16.36 21.76 -19.84
C SER A 89 -16.67 22.06 -21.31
N ALA A 90 -15.64 22.15 -22.15
CA ALA A 90 -15.79 22.31 -23.58
C ALA A 90 -16.57 21.11 -24.16
N PRO A 91 -17.30 21.28 -25.29
CA PRO A 91 -18.09 20.22 -25.87
C PRO A 91 -17.16 19.20 -26.54
N HIS A 92 -16.60 18.30 -25.74
CA HIS A 92 -15.83 17.18 -26.25
C HIS A 92 -16.79 16.08 -26.68
N LYS A 93 -16.56 15.56 -27.89
CA LYS A 93 -17.21 14.36 -28.40
C LYS A 93 -17.08 13.24 -27.36
N PRO A 94 -18.16 12.56 -26.94
CA PRO A 94 -18.07 11.50 -25.95
C PRO A 94 -17.08 10.45 -26.46
N MET A 95 -16.00 10.24 -25.72
CA MET A 95 -15.12 9.10 -25.96
C MET A 95 -15.95 7.86 -25.65
N LEU A 96 -16.08 6.98 -26.64
CA LEU A 96 -16.59 5.64 -26.42
C LEU A 96 -15.66 4.99 -25.40
N MET A 97 -16.17 4.78 -24.19
CA MET A 97 -15.57 3.87 -23.22
C MET A 97 -15.24 2.58 -23.97
N PRO A 98 -14.00 2.06 -23.89
CA PRO A 98 -13.79 0.66 -24.24
C PRO A 98 -14.80 -0.12 -23.42
N THR A 99 -15.72 -0.79 -24.12
CA THR A 99 -16.59 -1.79 -23.52
C THR A 99 -15.70 -2.70 -22.73
N ALA A 100 -15.67 -2.52 -21.41
CA ALA A 100 -15.19 -3.54 -20.52
C ALA A 100 -16.03 -4.75 -20.91
N LEU A 101 -15.39 -5.73 -21.55
CA LEU A 101 -15.86 -7.09 -21.51
C LEU A 101 -15.93 -7.40 -20.02
N GLN A 102 -17.09 -7.11 -19.44
CA GLN A 102 -17.62 -7.90 -18.37
C GLN A 102 -17.74 -9.26 -19.01
N SER A 103 -16.66 -10.03 -18.92
CA SER A 103 -16.76 -11.48 -18.99
C SER A 103 -17.71 -11.83 -17.86
N ASN A 104 -19.00 -11.86 -18.19
CA ASN A 104 -19.98 -12.68 -17.52
C ASN A 104 -19.47 -14.11 -17.70
N SER A 105 -18.51 -14.48 -16.85
CA SER A 105 -18.24 -15.87 -16.57
C SER A 105 -19.54 -16.38 -15.99
N SER A 106 -20.20 -17.22 -16.77
CA SER A 106 -21.40 -17.96 -16.42
C SER A 106 -21.33 -18.36 -14.96
N VAL A 107 -22.18 -17.74 -14.15
CA VAL A 107 -22.50 -18.17 -12.80
C VAL A 107 -23.12 -19.55 -12.90
N SER A 108 -22.27 -20.57 -12.93
CA SER A 108 -22.63 -21.81 -12.27
C SER A 108 -22.73 -21.42 -10.80
N ASP A 109 -23.96 -21.29 -10.31
CA ASP A 109 -24.34 -21.39 -8.90
C ASP A 109 -23.72 -22.69 -8.38
N VAL A 110 -22.46 -22.63 -8.00
CA VAL A 110 -21.94 -23.55 -7.02
C VAL A 110 -22.30 -22.86 -5.72
N ASP A 111 -23.53 -23.13 -5.27
CA ASP A 111 -23.90 -23.04 -3.86
C ASP A 111 -23.01 -24.04 -3.13
N CYS A 112 -21.75 -23.63 -3.02
CA CYS A 112 -20.71 -24.43 -2.45
C CYS A 112 -20.89 -24.10 -0.97
N ASP A 113 -21.41 -25.07 -0.23
CA ASP A 113 -21.62 -24.96 1.21
C ASP A 113 -20.33 -24.41 1.84
N ASN A 114 -20.30 -23.10 2.12
CA ASN A 114 -19.11 -22.37 2.59
C ASN A 114 -18.48 -23.04 3.82
N LYS A 115 -19.29 -23.80 4.55
CA LYS A 115 -18.94 -24.56 5.74
C LYS A 115 -18.10 -25.81 5.46
N GLU A 116 -18.25 -26.45 4.31
CA GLU A 116 -17.44 -27.61 3.90
C GLU A 116 -16.18 -27.21 3.12
N ILE A 117 -16.20 -26.06 2.46
CA ILE A 117 -15.06 -25.57 1.66
C ILE A 117 -13.90 -25.09 2.52
N LEU A 118 -14.20 -24.28 3.54
CA LEU A 118 -13.19 -23.69 4.40
C LEU A 118 -12.23 -24.73 4.99
N PRO A 119 -12.70 -25.84 5.60
CA PRO A 119 -11.78 -26.85 6.13
C PRO A 119 -10.94 -27.52 5.03
N THR A 120 -11.46 -27.68 3.81
CA THR A 120 -10.68 -28.19 2.67
C THR A 120 -9.57 -27.21 2.29
N VAL A 121 -9.89 -25.92 2.10
CA VAL A 121 -8.90 -24.88 1.76
C VAL A 121 -7.83 -24.77 2.85
N MET A 122 -8.24 -24.68 4.11
CA MET A 122 -7.33 -24.59 5.23
C MET A 122 -6.49 -25.86 5.41
N GLY A 123 -7.08 -27.03 5.18
CA GLY A 123 -6.39 -28.32 5.19
C GLY A 123 -5.28 -28.38 4.16
N ASN A 124 -5.58 -27.96 2.92
CA ASN A 124 -4.60 -27.90 1.83
C ASN A 124 -3.45 -26.95 2.14
N LEU A 125 -3.76 -25.72 2.57
CA LEU A 125 -2.75 -24.72 2.92
C LEU A 125 -1.88 -25.17 4.10
N ARG A 126 -2.48 -25.75 5.15
CA ARG A 126 -1.76 -26.30 6.31
C ARG A 126 -0.92 -27.52 5.94
N SER A 127 -1.40 -28.38 5.04
CA SER A 127 -0.64 -29.53 4.52
C SER A 127 0.62 -29.09 3.78
N VAL A 128 0.49 -28.08 2.90
CA VAL A 128 1.63 -27.48 2.19
C VAL A 128 2.59 -26.83 3.19
N LEU A 129 2.08 -26.08 4.16
CA LEU A 129 2.88 -25.48 5.22
C LEU A 129 3.59 -26.52 6.11
N ALA A 130 2.96 -27.67 6.36
CA ALA A 130 3.52 -28.75 7.16
C ALA A 130 4.75 -29.37 6.51
N LYS A 131 4.77 -29.49 5.17
CA LYS A 131 5.89 -30.01 4.38
C LYS A 131 7.11 -29.06 4.36
N LEU A 132 6.92 -27.81 4.76
CA LEU A 132 7.97 -26.81 4.78
C LEU A 132 8.71 -26.79 6.13
N GLU A 133 10.04 -26.81 6.04
CA GLU A 133 10.96 -26.53 7.14
C GLU A 133 11.43 -25.08 7.03
N SER A 134 10.66 -24.14 7.58
CA SER A 134 11.02 -22.71 7.60
C SER A 134 10.77 -22.09 8.97
N THR A 135 11.63 -21.14 9.35
CA THR A 135 11.45 -20.33 10.56
C THR A 135 10.25 -19.40 10.48
N LYS A 136 9.70 -19.19 9.27
CA LYS A 136 8.53 -18.34 9.01
C LYS A 136 7.21 -19.08 9.15
N LYS A 137 7.24 -20.39 9.41
CA LYS A 137 6.06 -21.26 9.48
C LYS A 137 4.98 -20.72 10.44
N GLU A 138 5.39 -20.33 11.64
CA GLU A 138 4.50 -19.76 12.66
C GLU A 138 3.86 -18.43 12.21
N GLU A 139 4.63 -17.57 11.53
CA GLU A 139 4.15 -16.29 11.03
C GLU A 139 3.15 -16.46 9.87
N ILE A 140 3.37 -17.47 9.03
CA ILE A 140 2.44 -17.86 7.96
C ILE A 140 1.17 -18.44 8.57
N GLU A 141 1.28 -19.36 9.52
CA GLU A 141 0.15 -19.98 10.22
C GLU A 141 -0.77 -18.93 10.86
N LYS A 142 -0.19 -17.97 11.59
CA LYS A 142 -0.96 -16.85 12.18
C LYS A 142 -1.72 -16.01 11.15
N ARG A 143 -1.19 -15.88 9.92
CA ARG A 143 -1.90 -15.18 8.84
C ARG A 143 -3.00 -16.05 8.25
N LEU A 144 -2.82 -17.37 8.17
CA LEU A 144 -3.88 -18.30 7.77
C LEU A 144 -5.03 -18.29 8.78
N GLU A 145 -4.76 -18.25 10.09
CA GLU A 145 -5.80 -18.11 11.12
C GLU A 145 -6.60 -16.82 10.96
N ARG A 146 -5.94 -15.71 10.60
CA ARG A 146 -6.63 -14.45 10.32
C ARG A 146 -7.55 -14.57 9.11
N MET A 147 -7.09 -15.23 8.05
CA MET A 147 -7.91 -15.51 6.87
C MET A 147 -9.12 -16.37 7.25
N GLU A 148 -8.93 -17.43 8.03
CA GLU A 148 -9.99 -18.32 8.54
C GLU A 148 -11.02 -17.54 9.38
N THR A 149 -10.57 -16.64 10.25
CA THR A 149 -11.44 -15.77 11.04
C THR A 149 -12.27 -14.85 10.14
N MET A 150 -11.64 -14.26 9.11
CA MET A 150 -12.31 -13.35 8.19
C MET A 150 -13.31 -14.07 7.27
N TRP A 151 -13.01 -15.31 6.88
CA TRP A 151 -13.92 -16.17 6.15
C TRP A 151 -15.17 -16.50 6.98
N ASN A 152 -15.00 -16.92 8.23
CA ASN A 152 -16.12 -17.25 9.13
C ASN A 152 -16.98 -16.03 9.51
N ALA A 153 -16.43 -14.83 9.41
CA ALA A 153 -17.15 -13.59 9.64
C ALA A 153 -17.92 -13.10 8.38
N ASP A 154 -18.00 -13.91 7.33
CA ASP A 154 -18.55 -13.56 6.01
C ASP A 154 -17.95 -12.27 5.43
N GLY A 155 -16.69 -11.97 5.79
CA GLY A 155 -15.99 -10.76 5.38
C GLY A 155 -15.34 -10.85 4.01
N LEU A 156 -15.56 -11.95 3.29
CA LEU A 156 -14.94 -12.28 2.00
C LEU A 156 -16.01 -12.47 0.93
N ASN A 157 -15.72 -12.02 -0.29
CA ASN A 157 -16.63 -12.15 -1.43
C ASN A 157 -16.54 -13.56 -2.06
N GLU A 158 -17.58 -14.00 -2.76
CA GLU A 158 -17.63 -15.28 -3.46
C GLU A 158 -16.45 -15.44 -4.45
N THR A 159 -16.08 -14.37 -5.15
CA THR A 159 -14.90 -14.35 -6.03
C THR A 159 -13.62 -14.66 -5.25
N VAL A 160 -13.47 -14.13 -4.03
CA VAL A 160 -12.31 -14.41 -3.17
C VAL A 160 -12.31 -15.87 -2.72
N HIS A 161 -13.48 -16.43 -2.40
CA HIS A 161 -13.62 -17.85 -2.06
C HIS A 161 -13.18 -18.74 -3.22
N LYS A 162 -13.69 -18.50 -4.44
CA LYS A 162 -13.31 -19.27 -5.64
C LYS A 162 -11.82 -19.23 -5.90
N ASN A 163 -11.21 -18.04 -5.85
CA ASN A 163 -9.77 -17.89 -6.03
C ASN A 163 -8.97 -18.63 -4.94
N LEU A 164 -9.43 -18.64 -3.69
CA LEU A 164 -8.78 -19.35 -2.58
C LEU A 164 -8.87 -20.88 -2.72
N ILE A 165 -10.00 -21.39 -3.19
CA ILE A 165 -10.17 -22.81 -3.51
C ILE A 165 -9.16 -23.23 -4.56
N GLU A 166 -9.12 -22.53 -5.68
CA GLU A 166 -8.20 -22.82 -6.79
C GLU A 166 -6.74 -22.69 -6.35
N LEU A 167 -6.40 -21.60 -5.67
CA LEU A 167 -5.04 -21.35 -5.15
C LEU A 167 -4.58 -22.45 -4.19
N SER A 168 -5.45 -22.93 -3.30
CA SER A 168 -5.11 -24.00 -2.36
C SER A 168 -4.90 -25.34 -3.07
N SER A 169 -5.69 -25.63 -4.12
CA SER A 169 -5.53 -26.81 -4.98
C SER A 169 -4.21 -26.74 -5.77
N ASP A 170 -3.87 -25.58 -6.33
CA ASP A 170 -2.68 -25.41 -7.15
C ASP A 170 -1.40 -25.55 -6.32
N LEU A 171 -1.41 -24.98 -5.10
CA LEU A 171 -0.34 -25.18 -4.13
C LEU A 171 -0.16 -26.65 -3.74
N GLU A 172 -1.25 -27.40 -3.59
CA GLU A 172 -1.19 -28.83 -3.27
C GLU A 172 -0.62 -29.66 -4.43
N LYS A 173 -0.99 -29.31 -5.67
CA LYS A 173 -0.50 -29.94 -6.91
C LYS A 173 0.94 -29.56 -7.26
N GLY A 174 1.50 -28.53 -6.62
CA GLY A 174 2.84 -28.02 -6.90
C GLY A 174 2.89 -26.99 -8.03
N ASP A 175 1.76 -26.48 -8.50
CA ASP A 175 1.70 -25.44 -9.53
C ASP A 175 1.80 -24.04 -8.90
N PHE A 176 3.02 -23.66 -8.50
CA PHE A 176 3.24 -22.39 -7.82
C PHE A 176 3.07 -21.18 -8.74
N GLU A 177 3.19 -21.35 -10.06
CA GLU A 177 3.02 -20.25 -11.00
C GLU A 177 1.54 -19.91 -11.19
N ALA A 178 0.67 -20.92 -11.26
CA ALA A 178 -0.78 -20.70 -11.23
C ALA A 178 -1.21 -20.05 -9.89
N ALA A 179 -0.70 -20.56 -8.76
CA ALA A 179 -0.98 -19.98 -7.45
C ALA A 179 -0.51 -18.52 -7.31
N ASP A 180 0.66 -18.16 -7.85
CA ASP A 180 1.17 -16.78 -7.82
C ASP A 180 0.31 -15.83 -8.68
N LYS A 181 -0.19 -16.29 -9.83
CA LYS A 181 -1.13 -15.51 -10.67
C LYS A 181 -2.43 -15.22 -9.91
N LEU A 182 -2.99 -16.21 -9.21
CA LEU A 182 -4.19 -16.03 -8.38
C LEU A 182 -3.92 -15.08 -7.20
N HIS A 183 -2.77 -15.21 -6.55
CA HIS A 183 -2.33 -14.29 -5.50
C HIS A 183 -2.26 -12.84 -6.01
N ILE A 184 -1.65 -12.60 -7.19
CA ILE A 184 -1.58 -11.27 -7.81
C ILE A 184 -2.97 -10.76 -8.17
N SER A 185 -3.84 -11.61 -8.72
CA SER A 185 -5.23 -11.27 -9.04
C SER A 185 -6.01 -10.83 -7.80
N LEU A 186 -5.87 -11.55 -6.68
CA LEU A 186 -6.45 -11.18 -5.39
C LEU A 186 -5.92 -9.84 -4.90
N MET A 187 -4.60 -9.62 -4.99
CA MET A 187 -3.99 -8.35 -4.59
C MET A 187 -4.42 -7.17 -5.46
N MET A 188 -4.75 -7.38 -6.74
CA MET A 188 -5.17 -6.33 -7.66
C MET A 188 -6.65 -5.96 -7.51
N ASN A 189 -7.51 -6.96 -7.35
CA ASN A 189 -8.97 -6.76 -7.40
C ASN A 189 -9.61 -6.66 -6.00
N HIS A 190 -8.96 -7.23 -4.99
CA HIS A 190 -9.53 -7.46 -3.66
C HIS A 190 -8.58 -7.09 -2.52
N THR A 191 -7.71 -6.09 -2.73
CA THR A 191 -6.66 -5.70 -1.78
C THR A 191 -7.18 -5.41 -0.38
N SER A 192 -8.29 -4.69 -0.24
CA SER A 192 -8.83 -4.29 1.07
C SER A 192 -9.19 -5.50 1.94
N MET A 193 -9.78 -6.53 1.34
CA MET A 193 -10.19 -7.76 2.03
C MET A 193 -9.01 -8.69 2.30
N CYS A 194 -8.01 -8.70 1.42
CA CYS A 194 -6.91 -9.66 1.50
C CYS A 194 -5.68 -9.12 2.25
N SER A 195 -5.52 -7.80 2.35
CA SER A 195 -4.29 -7.13 2.83
C SER A 195 -3.73 -7.64 4.16
N SER A 196 -4.59 -8.06 5.09
CA SER A 196 -4.21 -8.44 6.44
C SER A 196 -3.61 -9.84 6.56
N TRP A 197 -3.87 -10.73 5.58
CA TRP A 197 -3.44 -12.14 5.60
C TRP A 197 -2.71 -12.56 4.32
N ILE A 198 -2.96 -11.91 3.17
CA ILE A 198 -2.38 -12.25 1.86
C ILE A 198 -0.83 -12.30 1.84
N PRO A 199 -0.08 -11.50 2.64
CA PRO A 199 1.37 -11.64 2.68
C PRO A 199 1.84 -13.02 3.17
N GLY A 200 1.00 -13.72 3.96
CA GLY A 200 1.26 -15.09 4.41
C GLY A 200 1.20 -16.09 3.26
N ILE A 201 0.23 -15.93 2.36
CA ILE A 201 0.12 -16.73 1.14
C ILE A 201 1.29 -16.46 0.20
N ARG A 202 1.67 -15.19 0.00
CA ARG A 202 2.88 -14.83 -0.76
C ARG A 202 4.11 -15.52 -0.21
N GLN A 203 4.29 -15.49 1.12
CA GLN A 203 5.43 -16.12 1.76
C GLN A 203 5.38 -17.64 1.58
N LEU A 204 4.21 -18.26 1.74
CA LEU A 204 4.02 -19.70 1.50
C LEU A 204 4.44 -20.08 0.08
N ILE A 205 3.94 -19.39 -0.95
CA ILE A 205 4.32 -19.64 -2.36
C ILE A 205 5.84 -19.53 -2.55
N ALA A 206 6.46 -18.49 -2.00
CA ALA A 206 7.90 -18.28 -2.13
C ALA A 206 8.72 -19.39 -1.46
N GLU A 207 8.33 -19.80 -0.24
CA GLU A 207 9.03 -20.85 0.49
C GLU A 207 8.89 -22.22 -0.19
N VAL A 208 7.70 -22.55 -0.70
CA VAL A 208 7.49 -23.83 -1.39
C VAL A 208 8.26 -23.86 -2.71
N LYS A 209 8.30 -22.74 -3.45
CA LYS A 209 9.14 -22.61 -4.65
C LYS A 209 10.63 -22.79 -4.35
N ASN A 210 11.11 -22.24 -3.23
CA ASN A 210 12.49 -22.41 -2.80
C ASN A 210 12.80 -23.86 -2.40
N ALA A 211 11.83 -24.57 -1.81
CA ALA A 211 12.01 -25.97 -1.40
C ALA A 211 12.05 -26.96 -2.58
N GLN A 212 11.55 -26.56 -3.76
CA GLN A 212 11.57 -27.40 -4.97
C GLN A 212 12.77 -27.12 -5.91
N THR A 213 13.55 -26.07 -5.63
CA THR A 213 14.76 -25.72 -6.38
C THR A 213 16.00 -26.30 -5.70
#